data_AF-A0A2A6CXU3-F1
#
_entry.id   AF-A0A2A6CXU3-F1
#
_cell.length_a   1.000
_cell.length_b   1.000
_cell.length_c   1.000
_cell.angle_alpha   90.00
_cell.angle_beta   90.00
_cell.angle_gamma   90.00
#
_symmetry.space_group_name_H-M   'P 1'
#
loop_
_entity.id
_entity.type
_entity.pdbx_description
1 polymer ?
#
loop_
_entity_poly.entity_id
_entity_poly.type
_entity_poly.pdbx_seq_one_letter_code
_entity_poly.pdbx_strand_id
1 'polypeptide(L)'
;MSDRLTQLQECINEQAGHFCNSIGILQGSATPCGFDTNKELQADMHCDNYASFIARTAKDIELLIDSIPIEENMNDLNKEELTTANDKRKELSDQLVDAMDDGEELLSHLREKLDQIAQVQINSRPNK
;
A
#
# COMPACT_ATOMS: atom_id res chain seq x y z
N MET A 1 5.14 0.48 0.07
CA MET A 1 4.04 0.19 1.01
C MET A 1 4.31 1.00 2.25
N SER A 2 3.74 2.20 2.34
CA SER A 2 3.88 3.01 3.56
C SER A 2 3.01 2.34 4.62
N ASP A 3 3.65 1.86 5.67
CA ASP A 3 3.03 1.33 6.87
C ASP A 3 1.98 2.33 7.39
N ARG A 4 0.82 1.85 7.87
CA ARG A 4 -0.22 2.73 8.44
C ARG A 4 0.33 3.58 9.57
N LEU A 5 1.31 3.05 10.32
CA LEU A 5 2.02 3.81 11.34
C LEU A 5 2.89 4.92 10.73
N THR A 6 3.57 4.66 9.62
CA THR A 6 4.34 5.69 8.90
C THR A 6 3.43 6.75 8.32
N GLN A 7 2.27 6.37 7.76
CA GLN A 7 1.26 7.33 7.28
C GLN A 7 0.73 8.20 8.42
N LEU A 8 0.47 7.62 9.60
CA LEU A 8 0.04 8.37 10.77
C LEU A 8 1.10 9.39 11.21
N GLN A 9 2.38 8.99 11.21
CA GLN A 9 3.48 9.91 11.52
C GLN A 9 3.58 11.07 10.53
N GLU A 10 3.41 10.80 9.23
CA GLU A 10 3.40 11.81 8.19
C GLU A 10 2.24 12.80 8.39
N CYS A 11 1.02 12.32 8.64
CA CYS A 11 -0.15 13.16 8.88
C CYS A 11 0.00 14.02 10.16
N ILE A 12 0.58 13.48 11.23
CA ILE A 12 0.85 14.25 12.45
C ILE A 12 1.87 15.36 12.18
N ASN A 13 2.92 15.06 11.41
CA ASN A 13 3.92 16.07 11.05
C ASN A 13 3.33 17.17 10.16
N GLU A 14 2.48 16.80 9.20
CA GLU A 14 1.74 17.74 8.35
C GLU A 14 0.79 18.63 9.17
N GLN A 15 0.05 18.05 10.13
CA GLN A 15 -0.82 18.76 11.05
C GLN A 15 -0.05 19.81 11.88
N ALA A 16 1.12 19.44 12.40
CA ALA A 16 2.00 20.37 13.11
C ALA A 16 2.48 21.50 12.19
N GLY A 17 2.81 21.18 10.94
CA GLY A 17 3.14 22.16 9.91
C GLY A 17 2.01 23.16 9.67
N HIS A 18 0.77 22.70 9.54
CA HIS A 18 -0.40 23.58 9.40
C HIS A 18 -0.55 24.53 10.60
N PHE A 19 -0.37 24.04 11.84
CA PHE A 19 -0.43 24.89 13.02
C PHE A 19 0.67 25.96 13.01
N CYS A 20 1.93 25.58 12.82
CA CYS A 20 3.05 26.53 12.79
C CYS A 20 2.88 27.59 11.70
N ASN A 21 2.49 27.17 10.49
CA ASN A 21 2.29 28.09 9.37
C ASN A 21 1.10 29.02 9.61
N SER A 22 -0.02 28.50 10.13
CA SER A 22 -1.19 29.33 10.45
C SER A 22 -0.88 30.40 11.51
N ILE A 23 -0.14 30.04 12.56
CA ILE A 23 0.30 30.99 13.60
C ILE A 23 1.25 32.03 13.00
N GLY A 24 2.20 31.61 12.17
CA GLY A 24 3.14 32.52 11.51
C GLY A 24 2.43 33.57 10.64
N ILE A 25 1.42 33.14 9.87
CA ILE A 25 0.61 34.04 9.04
C ILE A 25 -0.27 34.95 9.92
N LEU A 26 -0.89 34.44 10.98
CA LEU A 26 -1.69 35.25 11.91
C LEU A 26 -0.84 36.33 12.59
N GLN A 27 0.39 36.00 13.02
CA GLN A 27 1.31 36.96 13.62
C GLN A 27 1.83 37.99 12.60
N GLY A 28 2.10 37.56 11.36
CA GLY A 28 2.57 38.43 10.29
C GLY A 28 1.51 39.38 9.74
N SER A 29 0.24 38.97 9.76
CA SER A 29 -0.93 39.76 9.32
C SER A 29 -1.56 40.59 10.44
N ALA A 30 -1.18 40.34 11.71
CA ALA A 30 -1.71 41.05 12.86
C ALA A 30 -1.40 42.55 12.77
N THR A 31 -2.43 43.36 12.58
CA THR A 31 -2.32 44.82 12.70
C THR A 31 -2.47 45.23 14.17
N PRO A 32 -1.68 46.18 14.70
CA PRO A 32 -1.87 46.68 16.06
C PRO A 32 -3.29 47.23 16.24
N CYS A 33 -4.07 46.62 17.12
CA CYS A 33 -5.39 47.11 17.50
C CYS A 33 -5.29 47.87 18.83
N GLY A 34 -5.90 49.06 18.89
CA GLY A 34 -6.06 49.80 20.14
C GLY A 34 -7.30 49.29 20.89
N PHE A 35 -7.26 49.34 22.23
CA PHE A 35 -8.35 48.86 23.11
C PHE A 35 -9.73 49.50 22.81
N ASP A 36 -9.79 50.68 22.19
CA ASP A 36 -11.01 51.46 21.94
C ASP A 36 -11.59 51.35 20.52
N THR A 37 -10.93 50.66 19.59
CA THR A 37 -11.43 50.55 18.21
C THR A 37 -11.71 49.10 17.83
N ASN A 38 -12.99 48.70 17.93
CA ASN A 38 -13.52 47.54 17.21
C ASN A 38 -13.54 47.83 15.70
N LYS A 39 -12.38 47.90 15.07
CA LYS A 39 -12.32 47.74 13.61
C LYS A 39 -12.53 46.25 13.35
N GLU A 40 -13.53 45.91 12.54
CA GLU A 40 -13.68 44.55 12.01
C GLU A 40 -12.32 44.12 11.44
N LEU A 41 -11.72 43.12 12.06
CA LEU A 41 -10.54 42.46 11.52
C LEU A 41 -10.98 41.92 10.15
N GLN A 42 -10.36 42.39 9.08
CA GLN A 42 -10.64 41.86 7.76
C GLN A 42 -10.39 40.35 7.82
N ALA A 43 -11.40 39.56 7.43
CA ALA A 43 -11.28 38.12 7.36
C ALA A 43 -10.13 37.80 6.39
N ASP A 44 -9.03 37.31 6.94
CA ASP A 44 -7.90 36.89 6.13
C ASP A 44 -8.30 35.58 5.43
N MET A 45 -8.29 35.58 4.10
CA MET A 45 -8.60 34.42 3.27
C MET A 45 -7.69 33.22 3.61
N HIS A 46 -6.52 33.47 4.20
CA HIS A 46 -5.61 32.42 4.66
C HIS A 46 -6.14 31.68 5.90
N CYS A 47 -6.89 32.33 6.78
CA CYS A 47 -7.45 31.71 8.00
C CYS A 47 -8.42 30.58 7.66
N ASP A 48 -9.34 30.78 6.73
CA ASP A 48 -10.32 29.78 6.33
C ASP A 48 -9.66 28.56 5.67
N ASN A 49 -8.60 28.79 4.88
CA ASN A 49 -7.83 27.73 4.25
C ASN A 49 -7.07 26.88 5.29
N TYR A 50 -6.38 27.51 6.25
CA TYR A 50 -5.70 26.79 7.31
C TYR A 50 -6.67 26.07 8.24
N ALA A 51 -7.80 26.67 8.58
CA ALA A 51 -8.85 26.01 9.36
C ALA A 51 -9.37 24.76 8.64
N SER A 52 -9.58 24.85 7.32
CA SER A 52 -10.01 23.72 6.49
C SER A 52 -8.94 22.62 6.43
N PHE A 53 -7.67 22.97 6.25
CA PHE A 53 -6.57 22.00 6.24
C PHE A 53 -6.39 21.32 7.60
N ILE A 54 -6.42 22.08 8.69
CA ILE A 54 -6.33 21.55 10.06
C ILE A 54 -7.48 20.57 10.32
N ALA A 55 -8.72 20.93 9.97
CA ALA A 55 -9.88 20.08 10.20
C ALA A 55 -9.82 18.79 9.36
N ARG A 56 -9.38 18.91 8.10
CA ARG A 56 -9.25 17.76 7.20
C ARG A 56 -8.16 16.80 7.66
N THR A 57 -6.96 17.31 7.93
CA THR A 57 -5.83 16.48 8.37
C THR A 57 -6.13 15.83 9.72
N ALA A 58 -6.83 16.51 10.63
CA ALA A 58 -7.30 15.91 11.87
C ALA A 58 -8.30 14.76 11.64
N LYS A 59 -9.20 14.89 10.65
CA LYS A 59 -10.12 13.81 10.29
C LYS A 59 -9.39 12.63 9.64
N ASP A 60 -8.40 12.90 8.82
CA ASP A 60 -7.58 11.87 8.18
C ASP A 60 -6.76 11.10 9.24
N ILE A 61 -6.25 11.78 10.27
CA ILE A 61 -5.61 11.14 11.45
C ILE A 61 -6.59 10.21 12.18
N GLU A 62 -7.81 10.66 12.45
CA GLU A 62 -8.85 9.86 13.12
C GLU A 62 -9.16 8.58 12.31
N LEU A 63 -9.41 8.73 11.00
CA LEU A 63 -9.67 7.59 10.12
C LEU A 63 -8.48 6.63 10.02
N LEU A 64 -7.25 7.15 10.05
CA LEU A 64 -6.05 6.32 10.06
C LEU A 64 -5.97 5.51 11.34
N ILE A 65 -6.22 6.12 12.51
CA ILE A 65 -6.25 5.42 13.81
C ILE A 65 -7.30 4.31 13.81
N ASP A 66 -8.52 4.58 13.35
CA ASP A 66 -9.59 3.57 13.26
C ASP A 66 -9.24 2.43 12.28
N SER A 67 -8.39 2.70 11.29
CA SER A 67 -7.95 1.71 10.31
C SER A 67 -6.74 0.88 10.78
N ILE A 68 -6.14 1.21 11.93
CA ILE A 68 -5.05 0.41 12.50
C ILE A 68 -5.66 -0.91 12.97
N PRO A 69 -5.19 -2.06 12.46
CA PRO A 69 -5.64 -3.34 12.98
C PRO A 69 -5.26 -3.40 14.47
N ILE A 70 -6.26 -3.45 15.35
CA ILE A 70 -6.05 -3.52 16.79
C ILE A 70 -5.31 -4.83 17.10
N GLU A 71 -4.07 -4.69 17.53
CA GLU A 71 -3.14 -5.76 17.91
C GLU A 71 -3.52 -6.46 19.24
N GLU A 72 -4.79 -6.49 19.63
CA GLU A 72 -5.21 -7.08 20.92
C GLU A 72 -5.08 -8.62 20.97
N ASN A 73 -4.80 -9.28 19.84
CA ASN A 73 -4.54 -10.73 19.77
C ASN A 73 -3.05 -11.09 19.65
N MET A 74 -2.14 -10.15 19.90
CA MET A 74 -0.71 -10.40 19.83
C MET A 74 -0.27 -11.33 20.96
N ASN A 75 -0.12 -12.61 20.64
CA ASN A 75 1.20 -13.27 20.68
C ASN A 75 1.16 -14.75 20.28
N ASP A 76 0.01 -15.43 20.42
CA ASP A 76 -0.09 -16.87 20.13
C ASP A 76 -1.02 -17.19 18.95
N LEU A 77 -2.20 -16.57 18.87
CA LEU A 77 -3.14 -16.81 17.77
C LEU A 77 -2.54 -16.44 16.41
N ASN A 78 -1.94 -15.25 16.33
CA ASN A 78 -1.31 -14.77 15.10
C ASN A 78 -0.08 -15.61 14.70
N LYS A 79 0.64 -16.19 15.67
CA LYS A 79 1.76 -17.09 15.36
C LYS A 79 1.26 -18.41 14.79
N GLU A 80 0.21 -18.98 15.38
CA GLU A 80 -0.39 -20.23 14.91
C GLU A 80 -1.03 -20.08 13.53
N GLU A 81 -1.72 -18.95 13.28
CA GLU A 81 -2.26 -18.61 11.97
C GLU A 81 -1.13 -18.39 10.94
N LEU A 82 -0.05 -17.71 11.32
CA LEU A 82 1.13 -17.54 10.47
C LEU A 82 1.82 -18.87 10.16
N THR A 83 1.98 -19.76 11.14
CA THR A 83 2.56 -21.09 10.92
C THR A 83 1.66 -21.91 10.00
N THR A 84 0.35 -21.92 10.23
CA THR A 84 -0.62 -22.65 9.40
C THR A 84 -0.64 -22.11 7.97
N ALA A 85 -0.62 -20.77 7.80
CA ALA A 85 -0.56 -20.14 6.48
C ALA A 85 0.75 -20.47 5.76
N ASN A 86 1.87 -20.54 6.48
CA ASN A 86 3.17 -20.90 5.92
C ASN A 86 3.24 -22.38 5.52
N ASP A 87 2.69 -23.27 6.34
CA ASP A 87 2.59 -24.70 6.04
C ASP A 87 1.71 -24.94 4.83
N LYS A 88 0.55 -24.28 4.74
CA LYS A 88 -0.32 -24.36 3.58
C LYS A 88 0.33 -23.79 2.31
N ARG A 89 1.10 -22.71 2.43
CA ARG A 89 1.88 -22.17 1.32
C ARG A 89 2.94 -23.16 0.84
N LYS A 90 3.60 -23.85 1.77
CA LYS A 90 4.58 -24.90 1.44
C LYS A 90 3.90 -26.07 0.73
N GLU A 91 2.79 -26.57 1.25
CA GLU A 91 2.03 -27.66 0.63
C GLU A 91 1.59 -27.31 -0.80
N LEU A 92 1.06 -26.10 -1.02
CA LEU A 92 0.69 -25.63 -2.36
C LEU A 92 1.91 -25.47 -3.29
N SER A 93 3.06 -25.08 -2.74
CA SER A 93 4.31 -25.01 -3.50
C SER A 93 4.78 -26.40 -3.93
N ASP A 94 4.69 -27.40 -3.05
CA ASP A 94 5.07 -28.78 -3.34
C ASP A 94 4.13 -29.37 -4.41
N GLN A 95 2.82 -29.17 -4.28
CA GLN A 95 1.84 -29.57 -5.30
C GLN A 95 2.08 -28.90 -6.66
N LEU A 96 2.54 -27.65 -6.65
CA LEU A 96 2.89 -26.95 -7.88
C LEU A 96 4.12 -27.56 -8.55
N VAL A 97 5.13 -27.95 -7.77
CA VAL A 97 6.33 -28.62 -8.29
C VAL A 97 5.96 -29.96 -8.92
N ASP A 98 5.17 -30.78 -8.24
CA ASP A 98 4.72 -32.07 -8.78
C ASP A 98 3.97 -31.89 -10.11
N ALA A 99 3.06 -30.91 -10.19
CA ALA A 99 2.34 -30.60 -11.41
C ALA A 99 3.24 -30.07 -12.54
N MET A 100 4.34 -29.39 -12.21
CA MET A 100 5.34 -28.93 -13.19
C MET A 100 6.16 -30.10 -13.72
N ASP A 101 6.55 -31.05 -12.86
CA ASP A 101 7.30 -32.24 -13.25
C ASP A 101 6.47 -33.13 -14.19
N ASP A 102 5.20 -33.37 -13.86
CA ASP A 102 4.25 -34.08 -14.73
C ASP A 102 4.11 -33.38 -16.10
N GLY A 103 4.05 -32.04 -16.07
CA GLY A 103 3.98 -31.21 -17.28
C GLY A 103 5.24 -31.33 -18.14
N GLU A 104 6.41 -31.35 -17.52
CA GLU A 104 7.70 -31.52 -18.21
C GLU A 104 7.83 -32.90 -18.85
N GLU A 105 7.41 -33.96 -18.16
CA GLU A 105 7.40 -35.32 -18.70
C GLU A 105 6.50 -35.41 -19.95
N LEU A 106 5.30 -34.85 -19.87
CA LEU A 106 4.37 -34.84 -21.01
C LEU A 106 4.95 -34.08 -22.21
N LEU A 107 5.60 -32.93 -21.96
CA LEU A 107 6.27 -32.14 -22.99
C LEU A 107 7.44 -32.92 -23.62
N SER A 108 8.20 -33.66 -22.82
CA SER A 108 9.28 -34.53 -23.31
C SER A 108 8.76 -35.61 -24.26
N HIS A 109 7.69 -36.31 -23.88
CA HIS A 109 7.05 -37.31 -24.74
C HIS A 109 6.50 -36.69 -26.03
N LEU A 110 5.86 -35.52 -25.95
CA LEU A 110 5.34 -34.83 -27.12
C LEU A 110 6.46 -34.43 -28.08
N ARG A 111 7.58 -33.93 -27.54
CA ARG A 111 8.78 -33.62 -28.32
C ARG A 111 9.34 -34.85 -29.03
N GLU A 112 9.44 -35.98 -28.34
CA GLU A 112 9.92 -37.24 -28.94
C GLU A 112 9.01 -37.70 -30.10
N LYS A 113 7.69 -37.63 -29.93
CA LYS A 113 6.74 -37.99 -30.99
C LYS A 113 6.82 -37.04 -32.18
N LEU A 114 6.97 -35.74 -31.94
CA LEU A 114 7.18 -34.76 -33.01
C LEU A 114 8.48 -35.02 -33.78
N ASP A 115 9.57 -35.36 -33.09
CA ASP A 115 10.85 -35.71 -33.72
C ASP A 115 10.71 -37.00 -34.57
N GLN A 116 9.99 -38.02 -34.07
CA GLN A 116 9.70 -39.24 -34.84
C GLN A 116 8.91 -38.93 -36.12
N ILE A 117 7.88 -38.07 -36.03
CA ILE A 117 7.08 -37.64 -37.19
C ILE A 117 7.96 -36.89 -38.18
N ALA A 118 8.77 -35.95 -37.71
CA ALA A 118 9.70 -35.19 -38.55
C ALA A 118 10.68 -36.13 -39.27
N GLN A 119 11.24 -37.12 -38.57
CA GLN A 119 12.15 -38.11 -39.13
C GLN A 119 11.49 -38.97 -40.22
N VAL A 120 10.27 -39.44 -39.98
CA VAL A 120 9.48 -40.20 -40.96
C VAL A 120 9.17 -39.34 -42.19
N GLN A 121 8.83 -38.07 -42.01
CA GLN A 121 8.59 -37.14 -43.12
C GLN A 121 9.85 -36.87 -43.95
N ILE A 122 11.03 -36.74 -43.32
CA ILE A 122 12.31 -36.60 -44.02
C ILE A 122 12.61 -37.87 -44.82
N ASN A 123 12.47 -39.05 -44.21
CA ASN A 123 12.77 -40.34 -44.84
C ASN A 123 11.76 -40.73 -45.94
N SER A 124 10.53 -40.23 -45.88
CA SER A 124 9.48 -40.51 -46.88
C SER A 124 9.51 -39.54 -48.07
N ARG A 125 10.40 -38.54 -48.06
CA ARG A 125 10.56 -37.66 -49.22
C ARG A 125 11.23 -38.44 -50.36
N PRO A 126 10.64 -38.49 -51.56
CA PRO A 126 11.28 -39.13 -52.69
C PRO A 126 12.58 -38.37 -53.04
N ASN A 127 13.70 -39.09 -53.11
CA ASN A 127 14.94 -38.57 -53.65
C ASN A 127 14.67 -38.11 -55.08
N LYS A 128 14.88 -36.81 -55.33
CA LYS A 128 14.78 -36.21 -56.66
C LYS A 128 16.14 -36.23 -57.33
#